data_AF-A0A944V685-F1
#
_entry.id   AF-A0A944V685-F1
#
_cell.length_a   1.000
_cell.length_b   1.000
_cell.length_c   1.000
_cell.angle_alpha   90.00
_cell.angle_beta   90.00
_cell.angle_gamma   90.00
#
_symmetry.space_group_name_H-M   'P 1'
#
loop_
_entity.id
_entity.type
_entity.pdbx_description
1 polymer ?
#
loop_
_entity_poly.entity_id
_entity_poly.type
_entity_poly.pdbx_seq_one_letter_code
_entity_poly.pdbx_strand_id
1 'polypeptide(L)'
;MVGAIHSLQQVSLPILDTADLFPVHRIYCVGRNYAAHAVEMGHDPDREAPFFFQKNPDNLVSDGGEFPYPALSNDVQHEIELVVALQSGGFQIATDSALDHVFGYAVGLDMTRRDLQGEM
;
A
#
# COMPACT_ATOMS: atom_id res chain seq x y z
N MET A 1 -7.28 25.03 30.20
CA MET A 1 -6.95 23.60 30.26
C MET A 1 -6.79 23.10 28.84
N VAL A 2 -5.57 22.76 28.42
CA VAL A 2 -5.37 22.02 27.17
C VAL A 2 -5.65 20.57 27.53
N GLY A 3 -6.76 20.01 27.04
CA GLY A 3 -7.08 18.60 27.25
C GLY A 3 -5.97 17.73 26.69
N ALA A 4 -5.65 16.63 27.39
CA ALA A 4 -4.63 15.68 26.94
C ALA A 4 -4.97 15.21 25.52
N ILE A 5 -4.07 15.47 24.57
CA ILE A 5 -4.12 14.88 23.24
C ILE A 5 -3.82 13.40 23.45
N HIS A 6 -4.81 12.54 23.23
CA HIS A 6 -4.63 11.10 23.36
C HIS A 6 -3.79 10.61 22.17
N SER A 7 -2.87 9.68 22.42
CA SER A 7 -2.15 8.98 21.36
C SER A 7 -3.16 8.25 20.49
N LEU A 8 -3.07 8.44 19.17
CA LEU A 8 -3.78 7.58 18.24
C LEU A 8 -3.26 6.15 18.38
N GLN A 9 -4.15 5.17 18.20
CA GLN A 9 -3.78 3.76 18.21
C GLN A 9 -2.92 3.48 16.97
N GLN A 10 -1.78 2.82 17.18
CA GLN A 10 -0.89 2.43 16.08
C GLN A 10 -1.58 1.37 15.21
N VAL A 11 -1.75 1.66 13.92
CA VAL A 11 -2.21 0.67 12.94
C VAL A 11 -1.20 -0.47 12.88
N SER A 12 -1.68 -1.71 12.86
CA SER A 12 -0.85 -2.91 12.82
C SER A 12 -1.53 -4.03 12.05
N LEU A 13 -0.74 -5.00 11.58
CA LEU A 13 -1.21 -6.17 10.82
C LEU A 13 -0.87 -7.47 11.56
N PRO A 14 -1.70 -8.51 11.45
CA PRO A 14 -1.39 -9.84 11.99
C PRO A 14 -0.13 -10.42 11.33
N ILE A 15 0.66 -11.16 12.11
CA ILE A 15 1.73 -12.01 11.59
C ILE A 15 1.22 -13.45 11.59
N LEU A 16 1.32 -14.11 10.43
CA LEU A 16 0.83 -15.48 10.26
C LEU A 16 1.50 -16.42 11.28
N ASP A 17 0.71 -17.31 11.87
CA ASP A 17 1.13 -18.33 12.85
C ASP A 17 1.74 -17.79 14.16
N THR A 18 1.55 -16.51 14.47
CA THR A 18 1.96 -15.93 15.77
C THR A 18 0.84 -15.09 16.39
N ALA A 19 1.03 -14.68 17.64
CA ALA A 19 0.18 -13.69 18.30
C ALA A 19 0.72 -12.25 18.14
N ASP A 20 1.84 -12.09 17.43
CA ASP A 20 2.50 -10.81 17.25
C ASP A 20 1.84 -9.99 16.14
N LEU A 21 2.02 -8.67 16.21
CA LEU A 21 1.51 -7.72 15.25
C LEU A 21 2.66 -6.92 14.64
N PHE A 22 2.58 -6.67 13.33
CA PHE A 22 3.51 -5.80 12.61
C PHE A 22 3.00 -4.34 12.64
N PRO A 23 3.73 -3.38 13.24
CA PRO A 23 3.31 -1.99 13.30
C PRO A 23 3.50 -1.28 11.94
N VAL A 24 2.41 -0.75 11.37
CA VAL A 24 2.44 -0.09 10.06
C VAL A 24 2.74 1.40 10.21
N HIS A 25 3.88 1.84 9.69
CA HIS A 25 4.25 3.26 9.74
C HIS A 25 3.75 4.06 8.53
N ARG A 26 4.09 3.63 7.31
CA ARG A 26 3.69 4.27 6.04
C ARG A 26 3.41 3.21 5.00
N ILE A 27 2.51 3.52 4.07
CA ILE A 27 2.19 2.66 2.93
C ILE A 27 2.61 3.39 1.67
N TYR A 28 3.61 2.84 0.98
CA TYR A 28 4.04 3.30 -0.34
C TYR A 28 3.55 2.32 -1.39
N CYS A 29 2.92 2.84 -2.43
CA CYS A 29 2.44 2.06 -3.58
C CYS A 29 3.26 2.44 -4.82
N VAL A 30 3.41 1.49 -5.75
CA VAL A 30 4.21 1.67 -6.98
C VAL A 30 3.28 1.59 -8.19
N GLY A 31 3.04 2.73 -8.84
CA GLY A 31 2.21 2.79 -10.05
C GLY A 31 2.95 2.29 -11.28
N ARG A 32 2.22 1.61 -12.18
CA ARG A 32 2.72 1.10 -13.48
C ARG A 32 3.95 0.17 -13.38
N ASN A 33 4.02 -0.65 -12.33
CA ASN A 33 5.17 -1.52 -12.09
C ASN A 33 5.10 -2.88 -12.81
N TYR A 34 4.03 -3.16 -13.56
CA TYR A 34 3.89 -4.33 -14.42
C TYR A 34 3.65 -3.90 -15.87
N ALA A 35 4.53 -4.32 -16.79
CA ALA A 35 4.49 -3.91 -18.19
C ALA A 35 3.16 -4.27 -18.89
N ALA A 36 2.58 -5.43 -18.56
CA ALA A 36 1.29 -5.84 -19.11
C ALA A 36 0.14 -4.93 -18.69
N HIS A 37 0.17 -4.42 -17.44
CA HIS A 37 -0.85 -3.50 -16.93
C HIS A 37 -0.68 -2.07 -17.49
N ALA A 38 0.56 -1.63 -17.75
CA ALA A 38 0.80 -0.35 -18.43
C ALA A 38 0.15 -0.30 -19.83
N VAL A 39 0.25 -1.41 -20.58
CA VAL A 39 -0.40 -1.55 -21.89
C VAL A 39 -1.94 -1.59 -21.78
N GLU A 40 -2.49 -2.29 -20.78
CA GLU A 40 -3.93 -2.34 -20.50
C GLU A 40 -4.52 -0.96 -20.22
N MET A 41 -3.79 -0.11 -19.49
CA MET A 41 -4.16 1.27 -19.17
C MET A 41 -3.94 2.25 -20.34
N GLY A 42 -3.56 1.77 -21.52
CA GLY A 42 -3.38 2.59 -22.73
C GLY A 42 -2.06 3.36 -22.79
N HIS A 43 -1.04 2.95 -22.04
CA HIS A 43 0.28 3.58 -22.03
C HIS A 43 1.30 2.82 -22.90
N ASP A 44 2.35 3.52 -23.31
CA ASP A 44 3.45 2.99 -24.12
C ASP A 44 4.22 1.90 -23.34
N PRO A 45 4.46 0.70 -23.92
CA PRO A 45 5.25 -0.37 -23.30
C PRO A 45 6.74 -0.03 -23.10
N ASP A 46 7.27 1.03 -23.73
CA ASP A 46 8.61 1.51 -23.42
C ASP A 46 8.62 2.11 -22.00
N ARG A 47 9.29 1.41 -21.07
CA ARG A 47 9.31 1.64 -19.61
C ARG A 47 9.46 3.12 -19.25
N GLU A 48 8.34 3.80 -19.01
CA GLU A 48 8.33 4.92 -18.10
C GLU A 48 8.80 4.42 -16.72
N ALA A 49 9.58 5.24 -16.02
CA ALA A 49 9.96 4.90 -14.65
C ALA A 49 8.68 4.75 -13.80
N PRO A 50 8.58 3.75 -12.92
CA PRO A 50 7.47 3.66 -12.00
C PRO A 50 7.42 4.92 -11.13
N PHE A 51 6.22 5.31 -10.72
CA PHE A 51 6.03 6.40 -9.77
C PHE A 51 5.50 5.87 -8.44
N PHE A 52 5.66 6.67 -7.40
CA PHE A 52 5.23 6.30 -6.05
C PHE A 52 4.11 7.22 -5.58
N PHE A 53 3.14 6.64 -4.87
CA PHE A 53 2.13 7.36 -4.11
C PHE A 53 1.98 6.73 -2.72
N GLN A 54 1.20 7.36 -1.85
CA GLN A 54 0.96 6.87 -0.49
C GLN A 54 -0.52 6.72 -0.20
N LYS A 55 -0.84 5.73 0.64
CA LYS A 55 -2.13 5.59 1.30
C LYS A 55 -1.96 5.84 2.80
N ASN A 56 -3.00 6.35 3.45
CA ASN A 56 -2.99 6.50 4.90
C ASN A 56 -3.08 5.09 5.55
N PRO A 57 -2.18 4.72 6.48
CA PRO A 57 -2.29 3.48 7.25
C PRO A 57 -3.67 3.24 7.86
N ASP A 58 -4.37 4.29 8.29
CA ASP A 58 -5.70 4.19 8.90
C ASP A 58 -6.79 3.64 7.95
N ASN A 59 -6.49 3.54 6.64
CA ASN A 59 -7.39 2.94 5.66
C ASN A 59 -7.19 1.42 5.46
N LEU A 60 -6.24 0.80 6.18
CA LEU A 60 -6.05 -0.65 6.10
C LEU A 60 -7.25 -1.40 6.67
N VAL A 61 -7.69 -2.39 5.91
CA VAL A 61 -8.65 -3.40 6.35
C VAL A 61 -7.89 -4.72 6.44
N SER A 62 -7.74 -5.26 7.64
CA SER A 62 -7.07 -6.55 7.91
C SER A 62 -8.07 -7.62 8.33
N ASP A 63 -7.60 -8.88 8.42
CA ASP A 63 -8.32 -9.98 9.06
C ASP A 63 -9.71 -10.30 8.47
N GLY A 64 -9.88 -10.11 7.16
CA GLY A 64 -11.17 -10.32 6.50
C GLY A 64 -12.24 -9.31 6.91
N GLY A 65 -11.81 -8.14 7.43
CA GLY A 65 -12.69 -7.02 7.72
C GLY A 65 -13.47 -6.56 6.49
N GLU A 66 -14.60 -5.92 6.74
CA GLU A 66 -15.48 -5.44 5.67
C GLU A 66 -14.86 -4.21 4.98
N PHE A 67 -14.77 -4.25 3.65
CA PHE A 67 -14.41 -3.09 2.84
C PHE A 67 -15.68 -2.29 2.48
N PRO A 68 -15.90 -1.10 3.08
CA PRO A 68 -17.05 -0.29 2.72
C PRO A 68 -16.87 0.31 1.33
N TYR A 69 -17.89 0.20 0.48
CA TYR A 69 -17.87 0.85 -0.83
C TYR A 69 -17.76 2.38 -0.62
N PRO A 70 -16.70 3.04 -1.12
CA PRO A 70 -16.42 4.42 -0.78
C PRO A 70 -17.43 5.38 -1.43
N ALA A 71 -17.73 6.47 -0.72
CA ALA A 71 -18.55 7.54 -1.28
C ALA A 71 -17.87 8.24 -2.47
N LEU A 72 -18.70 8.93 -3.26
CA LEU A 72 -18.29 9.75 -4.41
C LEU A 72 -17.61 8.96 -5.54
N SER A 73 -17.92 7.67 -5.69
CA SER A 73 -17.47 6.87 -6.82
C SER A 73 -18.58 5.94 -7.26
N ASN A 74 -18.63 5.63 -8.55
CA ASN A 74 -19.43 4.55 -9.13
C ASN A 74 -18.54 3.50 -9.82
N ASP A 75 -17.22 3.69 -9.80
CA ASP A 75 -16.23 2.79 -10.39
C ASP A 75 -15.08 2.55 -9.40
N VAL A 76 -15.26 1.52 -8.57
CA VAL A 76 -14.26 1.11 -7.57
C VAL A 76 -13.64 -0.20 -8.03
N GLN A 77 -12.34 -0.13 -8.30
CA GLN A 77 -11.57 -1.23 -8.87
C GLN A 77 -10.57 -1.79 -7.85
N HIS A 78 -10.27 -3.08 -8.02
CA HIS A 78 -9.26 -3.77 -7.23
C HIS A 78 -8.00 -3.99 -8.07
N GLU A 79 -6.84 -3.75 -7.48
CA GLU A 79 -5.54 -4.15 -8.03
C GLU A 79 -4.88 -5.10 -7.03
N ILE A 80 -4.59 -6.33 -7.45
CA ILE A 80 -3.92 -7.30 -6.57
C ILE A 80 -2.42 -7.08 -6.60
N GLU A 81 -1.83 -6.93 -5.41
CA GLU A 81 -0.43 -6.50 -5.27
C GLU A 81 0.35 -7.36 -4.27
N LEU A 82 1.65 -7.51 -4.53
CA LEU A 82 2.59 -8.00 -3.54
C LEU A 82 2.91 -6.87 -2.56
N VAL A 83 2.63 -7.09 -1.29
CA VAL A 83 3.01 -6.16 -0.20
C VAL A 83 4.32 -6.64 0.41
N VAL A 84 5.26 -5.70 0.55
CA VAL A 84 6.57 -5.94 1.19
C VAL A 84 6.62 -5.15 2.50
N ALA A 85 6.66 -5.86 3.64
CA ALA A 85 6.82 -5.24 4.96
C ALA A 85 8.31 -5.04 5.25
N LEU A 86 8.71 -3.83 5.67
CA LEU A 86 10.11 -3.50 5.94
C LEU A 86 10.39 -3.54 7.45
N GLN A 87 11.38 -4.33 7.88
CA GLN A 87 11.83 -4.38 9.28
C GLN A 87 12.77 -3.22 9.63
N SER A 88 13.41 -2.64 8.63
CA SER A 88 14.37 -1.56 8.81
C SER A 88 14.36 -0.61 7.61
N GLY A 89 14.81 0.61 7.84
CA GLY A 89 14.95 1.63 6.80
C GLY A 89 16.40 1.92 6.45
N GLY A 90 16.59 2.94 5.62
CA GLY A 90 17.89 3.43 5.21
C GLY A 90 17.74 4.56 4.20
N PHE A 91 18.85 5.21 3.85
CA PHE A 91 18.91 6.21 2.80
C PHE A 91 19.91 5.73 1.75
N GLN A 92 19.49 5.69 0.48
CA GLN A 92 20.28 5.13 -0.62
C GLN A 92 20.81 3.71 -0.34
N ILE A 93 19.89 2.80 0.00
CA ILE A 93 20.18 1.39 0.21
C ILE A 93 20.68 0.78 -1.10
N ALA A 94 21.83 0.09 -1.05
CA ALA A 94 22.37 -0.62 -2.21
C ALA A 94 21.43 -1.75 -2.63
N THR A 95 21.27 -1.96 -3.94
CA THR A 95 20.28 -2.90 -4.48
C THR A 95 20.51 -4.34 -4.03
N ASP A 96 21.77 -4.73 -3.86
CA ASP A 96 22.18 -6.06 -3.37
C ASP A 96 21.90 -6.29 -1.88
N SER A 97 21.77 -5.23 -1.08
CA SER A 97 21.37 -5.30 0.34
C SER A 97 19.89 -5.02 0.57
N ALA A 98 19.11 -4.69 -0.47
CA ALA A 98 17.73 -4.23 -0.32
C ALA A 98 16.82 -5.26 0.38
N LEU A 99 17.03 -6.55 0.11
CA LEU A 99 16.21 -7.62 0.69
C LEU A 99 16.49 -7.86 2.18
N ASP A 100 17.64 -7.43 2.71
CA ASP A 100 17.96 -7.53 4.14
C ASP A 100 17.07 -6.63 5.00
N HIS A 101 16.45 -5.63 4.39
CA HIS A 101 15.51 -4.72 5.03
C HIS A 101 14.06 -5.25 5.05
N VAL A 102 13.77 -6.37 4.38
CA VAL A 102 12.43 -6.94 4.32
C VAL A 102 12.16 -7.81 5.54
N PHE A 103 11.07 -7.51 6.25
CA PHE A 103 10.53 -8.33 7.32
C PHE A 103 9.78 -9.55 6.77
N GLY A 104 8.93 -9.32 5.77
CA GLY A 104 8.03 -10.34 5.23
C GLY A 104 7.16 -9.81 4.11
N TYR A 105 6.25 -10.66 3.66
CA TYR A 105 5.41 -10.41 2.50
C TYR A 105 3.94 -10.72 2.80
N ALA A 106 3.05 -10.05 2.07
CA ALA A 106 1.62 -10.34 2.10
C ALA A 106 1.01 -10.10 0.71
N VAL A 107 -0.25 -10.52 0.54
CA VAL A 107 -1.09 -10.12 -0.59
C VAL A 107 -1.95 -8.93 -0.15
N GLY A 108 -1.99 -7.89 -0.97
CA GLY A 108 -2.82 -6.71 -0.74
C GLY A 108 -3.74 -6.44 -1.92
N LEU A 109 -4.81 -5.68 -1.66
CA LEU A 109 -5.63 -5.07 -2.69
C LEU A 109 -5.47 -3.55 -2.62
N ASP A 110 -4.92 -2.96 -3.68
CA ASP A 110 -5.00 -1.53 -3.89
C ASP A 110 -6.40 -1.20 -4.45
N MET A 111 -7.28 -0.78 -3.54
CA MET A 111 -8.63 -0.34 -3.89
C MET A 111 -8.61 1.10 -4.38
N THR A 112 -9.13 1.33 -5.58
CA THR A 112 -9.06 2.60 -6.30
C THR A 112 -10.44 3.06 -6.77
N ARG A 113 -10.80 4.31 -6.43
CA ARG A 113 -11.93 5.03 -7.06
C ARG A 113 -11.46 5.50 -8.45
N ARG A 114 -11.65 4.65 -9.46
CA ARG A 114 -11.01 4.83 -10.77
C ARG A 114 -11.54 6.03 -11.51
N ASP A 115 -12.85 6.26 -11.43
CA ASP A 115 -13.50 7.43 -11.98
C ASP A 115 -12.82 8.73 -11.52
N LEU A 116 -12.58 8.89 -10.22
CA LEU A 116 -11.89 10.07 -9.69
C LEU A 116 -10.40 10.13 -10.02
N GLN A 117 -9.73 8.98 -10.14
CA GLN A 117 -8.33 8.95 -10.54
C GLN A 117 -8.15 9.38 -12.00
N GLY A 118 -9.09 9.03 -12.89
CA GLY A 118 -9.04 9.39 -14.30
C GLY A 118 -9.32 10.87 -14.59
N GLU A 119 -9.81 11.64 -13.62
CA GLU A 119 -9.99 13.10 -13.71
C GLU A 119 -8.69 13.90 -13.49
N MET A 120 -7.61 13.23 -13.03
CA MET A 120 -6.30 13.83 -12.76
C MET A 120 -5.37 13.72 -13.96
#